data_AF-A0A8T7BTY8-F1
#
_entry.id   AF-A0A8T7BTY8-F1
#
_cell.length_a   1.000
_cell.length_b   1.000
_cell.length_c   1.000
_cell.angle_alpha   90.00
_cell.angle_beta   90.00
_cell.angle_gamma   90.00
#
_symmetry.space_group_name_H-M   'P 1'
#
loop_
_entity.id
_entity.type
_entity.pdbx_description
1 polymer ?
#
loop_
_entity_poly.entity_id
_entity_poly.type
_entity_poly.pdbx_seq_one_letter_code
_entity_poly.pdbx_strand_id
1 'polypeptide(L)'
;MLTIKRTCANKIITRVLAVGDQPFTAVLPGDADDCVVAEDSQSLQELLQRNPGASVVYNQHPQARAELDNLNLDEQQIVIEVRQETRGVLGLQARYYNSNPEQYIELVYQENT
;
A
#
# COMPACT_ATOMS: atom_id res chain seq x y z
N MET A 1 -8.37 -2.09 12.52
CA MET A 1 -9.06 -1.52 11.35
C MET A 1 -8.22 -0.37 10.81
N LEU A 2 -8.15 -0.22 9.49
CA LEU A 2 -7.54 0.93 8.81
C LEU A 2 -8.63 1.62 8.00
N THR A 3 -8.75 2.93 8.16
CA THR A 3 -9.75 3.71 7.43
C THR A 3 -9.11 4.35 6.21
N ILE A 4 -9.77 4.25 5.05
CA ILE A 4 -9.30 4.83 3.79
C ILE A 4 -10.46 5.49 3.05
N LYS A 5 -10.21 6.65 2.44
CA LYS A 5 -11.19 7.31 1.57
C LYS A 5 -11.45 6.45 0.33
N ARG A 6 -12.72 6.26 -0.05
CA ARG A 6 -13.08 5.50 -1.27
C ARG A 6 -12.40 6.09 -2.52
N THR A 7 -12.27 7.41 -2.59
CA THR A 7 -11.54 8.11 -3.67
C THR A 7 -10.06 7.79 -3.68
N CYS A 8 -9.41 7.74 -2.53
CA CYS A 8 -8.00 7.36 -2.42
C CYS A 8 -7.79 5.90 -2.89
N ALA A 9 -8.64 4.98 -2.44
CA ALA A 9 -8.57 3.57 -2.87
C ALA A 9 -8.71 3.44 -4.40
N ASN A 10 -9.64 4.15 -5.01
CA ASN A 10 -9.83 4.15 -6.47
C ASN A 10 -8.62 4.72 -7.22
N LYS A 11 -7.97 5.77 -6.69
CA LYS A 11 -6.74 6.32 -7.28
C LYS A 11 -5.59 5.33 -7.23
N ILE A 12 -5.39 4.66 -6.09
CA ILE A 12 -4.38 3.61 -5.93
C ILE A 12 -4.59 2.52 -6.99
N ILE A 13 -5.81 1.98 -7.10
CA ILE A 13 -6.16 0.94 -8.06
C ILE A 13 -5.91 1.42 -9.51
N THR A 14 -6.33 2.65 -9.82
CA THR A 14 -6.14 3.24 -11.16
C THR A 14 -4.67 3.40 -11.51
N ARG A 15 -3.82 3.80 -10.56
CA ARG A 15 -2.36 3.88 -10.74
C ARG A 15 -1.76 2.50 -11.00
N VAL A 16 -2.16 1.48 -10.23
CA VAL A 16 -1.70 0.11 -10.45
C VAL A 16 -2.12 -0.42 -11.83
N LEU A 17 -3.33 -0.10 -12.30
CA LEU A 17 -3.75 -0.43 -13.66
C LEU A 17 -2.92 0.29 -14.72
N ALA A 18 -2.55 1.55 -14.48
CA ALA A 18 -1.78 2.35 -15.42
C ALA A 18 -0.32 1.87 -15.59
N VAL A 19 0.29 1.34 -14.52
CA VAL A 19 1.64 0.75 -14.60
C VAL A 19 1.64 -0.67 -15.18
N GLY A 20 0.49 -1.34 -15.23
CA GLY A 20 0.34 -2.68 -15.80
C GLY A 20 1.23 -3.72 -15.09
N ASP A 21 2.10 -4.38 -15.85
CA ASP A 21 3.01 -5.42 -15.35
C ASP A 21 4.31 -4.87 -14.72
N GLN A 22 4.40 -3.56 -14.48
CA GLN A 22 5.57 -2.96 -13.83
C GLN A 22 5.45 -2.97 -12.30
N PRO A 23 6.57 -2.97 -11.55
CA PRO A 23 6.52 -2.81 -10.10
C PRO A 23 5.86 -1.50 -9.69
N PHE A 24 5.09 -1.56 -8.60
CA PHE A 24 4.48 -0.40 -7.99
C PHE A 24 4.73 -0.42 -6.49
N THR A 25 5.34 0.64 -5.97
CA THR A 25 5.48 0.91 -4.54
C THR A 25 5.17 2.37 -4.25
N ALA A 26 4.48 2.63 -3.15
CA ALA A 26 4.06 3.97 -2.74
C ALA A 26 3.90 4.06 -1.22
N VAL A 27 3.88 5.30 -0.70
CA VAL A 27 3.53 5.61 0.69
C VAL A 27 2.14 6.20 0.73
N LEU A 28 1.29 5.69 1.62
CA LEU A 28 -0.02 6.25 1.93
C LEU A 28 0.02 6.86 3.34
N PRO A 29 0.17 8.19 3.47
CA PRO A 29 0.01 8.86 4.75
C PRO A 29 -1.42 8.71 5.30
N GLY A 30 -1.57 8.78 6.62
CA GLY A 30 -2.88 8.78 7.27
C GLY A 30 -3.78 9.89 6.74
N ASP A 31 -5.05 9.56 6.46
CA ASP A 31 -6.09 10.46 5.95
C ASP A 31 -5.80 11.15 4.59
N ALA A 32 -4.76 10.71 3.87
CA ALA A 32 -4.39 11.28 2.58
C ALA A 32 -5.45 11.02 1.50
N ASP A 33 -5.56 11.96 0.55
CA ASP A 33 -6.45 11.84 -0.62
C ASP A 33 -5.85 11.01 -1.76
N ASP A 34 -4.55 10.70 -1.69
CA ASP A 34 -3.82 9.89 -2.65
C ASP A 34 -2.54 9.34 -2.01
N CYS A 35 -1.96 8.30 -2.61
CA CYS A 35 -0.63 7.83 -2.25
C CYS A 35 0.47 8.64 -2.95
N VAL A 36 1.66 8.66 -2.35
CA VAL A 36 2.87 9.23 -2.92
C VAL A 36 3.70 8.09 -3.48
N VAL A 37 3.79 8.01 -4.80
CA VAL A 37 4.61 6.99 -5.49
C VAL A 37 6.08 7.28 -5.22
N ALA A 38 6.84 6.24 -4.85
CA ALA A 38 8.29 6.34 -4.71
C ALA A 38 8.95 5.90 -6.03
N GLU A 39 10.06 6.56 -6.39
CA GLU A 39 10.82 6.20 -7.60
C GLU A 39 11.73 4.99 -7.35
N ASP A 40 12.16 4.80 -6.11
CA ASP A 40 13.02 3.72 -5.66
C ASP A 40 12.86 3.44 -4.16
N SER A 41 13.52 2.39 -3.68
CA SER A 41 13.50 1.97 -2.27
C SER A 41 14.09 3.02 -1.32
N GLN A 42 15.05 3.84 -1.75
CA GLN A 42 15.62 4.89 -0.92
C GLN A 42 14.59 5.99 -0.66
N SER A 43 13.95 6.47 -1.74
CA SER A 43 12.88 7.47 -1.69
C SER A 43 11.70 6.96 -0.86
N LEU A 44 11.36 5.67 -0.99
CA LEU A 44 10.32 5.01 -0.22
C LEU A 44 10.65 5.02 1.29
N GLN A 45 11.88 4.67 1.66
CA GLN A 45 12.35 4.71 3.05
C GLN A 45 12.35 6.14 3.62
N GLU A 46 12.81 7.13 2.86
CA GLU A 46 12.80 8.53 3.28
C GLU A 46 11.38 9.06 3.50
N LEU A 47 10.43 8.69 2.64
CA LEU A 47 9.02 9.04 2.79
C LEU A 47 8.41 8.42 4.06
N LEU A 48 8.74 7.16 4.37
CA LEU A 48 8.29 6.49 5.60
C LEU A 48 8.89 7.13 6.86
N GLN A 49 10.17 7.47 6.84
CA GLN A 49 10.82 8.15 7.98
C GLN A 49 10.18 9.52 8.28
N ARG A 50 9.72 10.23 7.24
CA ARG A 50 8.98 11.50 7.40
C ARG A 50 7.53 11.30 7.83
N ASN A 51 6.96 10.12 7.59
CA ASN A 51 5.56 9.78 7.88
C ASN A 51 5.48 8.45 8.63
N PRO A 52 5.88 8.39 9.92
CA PRO A 52 6.02 7.14 10.67
C PRO A 52 4.71 6.35 10.84
N GLY A 53 3.54 6.98 10.65
CA GLY A 53 2.24 6.30 10.66
C GLY A 53 1.68 5.94 9.28
N ALA A 54 2.45 6.15 8.21
CA ALA A 54 2.00 5.85 6.86
C ALA A 54 1.96 4.34 6.60
N SER A 55 1.16 3.92 5.61
CA SER A 55 1.18 2.54 5.10
C SER A 55 2.00 2.45 3.83
N VAL A 56 2.68 1.33 3.59
CA VAL A 56 3.28 1.05 2.28
C VAL A 56 2.23 0.42 1.37
N VAL A 57 2.06 0.92 0.16
CA VAL A 57 1.18 0.35 -0.86
C VAL A 57 2.04 -0.31 -1.92
N TYR A 58 1.73 -1.54 -2.31
CA TYR A 58 2.50 -2.26 -3.33
C TYR A 58 1.60 -3.17 -4.18
N ASN A 59 1.98 -3.46 -5.42
CA ASN A 59 1.29 -4.45 -6.26
C ASN A 59 1.89 -5.86 -6.13
N GLN A 60 1.26 -6.87 -6.74
CA GLN A 60 1.70 -8.27 -6.66
C GLN A 60 2.95 -8.58 -7.51
N HIS A 61 3.65 -7.56 -8.03
CA HIS A 61 4.86 -7.76 -8.81
C HIS A 61 6.02 -8.22 -7.92
N PRO A 62 6.83 -9.23 -8.31
CA PRO A 62 7.92 -9.74 -7.49
C PRO A 62 8.95 -8.68 -7.08
N GLN A 63 9.24 -7.72 -7.96
CA GLN A 63 10.17 -6.62 -7.64
C GLN A 63 9.59 -5.67 -6.59
N ALA A 64 8.28 -5.35 -6.64
CA ALA A 64 7.65 -4.51 -5.62
C ALA A 64 7.68 -5.18 -4.24
N ARG A 65 7.51 -6.52 -4.20
CA ARG A 65 7.69 -7.29 -2.98
C ARG A 65 9.14 -7.29 -2.49
N ALA A 66 10.10 -7.46 -3.38
CA ALA A 66 11.51 -7.40 -3.02
C ALA A 66 11.93 -6.00 -2.51
N GLU A 67 11.39 -4.93 -3.09
CA GLU A 67 11.58 -3.57 -2.59
C GLU A 67 11.03 -3.42 -1.17
N LEU A 68 9.80 -3.90 -0.92
CA LEU A 68 9.19 -3.92 0.42
C LEU A 68 10.05 -4.68 1.43
N ASP A 69 10.57 -5.85 1.05
CA ASP A 69 11.36 -6.70 1.93
C ASP A 69 12.73 -6.10 2.30
N ASN A 70 13.23 -5.15 1.51
CA ASN A 70 14.47 -4.42 1.77
C ASN A 70 14.28 -3.14 2.60
N LEU A 71 13.04 -2.76 2.93
CA LEU A 71 12.76 -1.60 3.77
C LEU A 71 13.01 -1.92 5.24
N ASN A 72 13.48 -0.92 5.97
CA ASN A 72 13.54 -0.96 7.43
C ASN A 72 12.17 -0.54 7.99
N LEU A 73 11.25 -1.51 8.08
CA LEU A 73 9.89 -1.34 8.57
C LEU A 73 9.80 -1.74 10.04
N ASP A 74 9.01 -1.00 10.81
CA ASP A 74 8.76 -1.30 12.21
C ASP A 74 7.81 -2.51 12.38
N GLU A 75 7.74 -3.04 13.60
CA GLU A 75 6.89 -4.21 13.89
C GLU A 75 5.40 -3.93 13.69
N GLN A 76 5.01 -2.65 13.76
CA GLN A 76 3.62 -2.20 13.61
C GLN A 76 3.32 -1.64 12.21
N GLN A 77 4.27 -1.71 11.27
CA GLN A 77 4.07 -1.17 9.94
C GLN A 77 2.90 -1.87 9.26
N ILE A 78 1.98 -1.07 8.73
CA ILE A 78 0.90 -1.56 7.89
C ILE A 78 1.34 -1.51 6.43
N VAL A 79 1.08 -2.59 5.72
CA VAL A 79 1.29 -2.68 4.27
C VAL A 79 -0.04 -3.02 3.59
N ILE A 80 -0.27 -2.43 2.42
CA ILE A 80 -1.48 -2.58 1.62
C ILE A 80 -1.07 -3.18 0.27
N GLU A 81 -1.45 -4.43 0.04
CA GLU A 81 -1.25 -5.09 -1.24
C GLU A 81 -2.44 -4.77 -2.16
N VAL A 82 -2.15 -4.33 -3.39
CA VAL A 82 -3.15 -4.25 -4.46
C VAL A 82 -3.21 -5.60 -5.15
N ARG A 83 -4.29 -6.33 -4.90
CA ARG A 83 -4.47 -7.72 -5.35
C ARG A 83 -5.43 -7.80 -6.52
N GLN A 84 -5.11 -8.65 -7.49
CA GLN A 84 -6.12 -9.07 -8.46
C GLN A 84 -7.00 -10.15 -7.82
N GLU A 85 -8.26 -9.82 -7.62
CA GLU A 85 -9.29 -10.77 -7.21
C GLU A 85 -9.77 -11.60 -8.41
N THR A 86 -10.55 -12.64 -8.10
CA THR A 86 -11.22 -13.45 -9.11
C THR A 86 -12.03 -12.57 -10.07
N ARG A 87 -11.89 -12.82 -11.38
CA ARG A 87 -12.56 -12.09 -12.47
C ARG A 87 -11.93 -10.74 -12.85
N GLY A 88 -10.70 -10.46 -12.42
CA GLY A 88 -9.94 -9.31 -12.90
C GLY A 88 -10.28 -7.98 -12.21
N VAL A 89 -11.04 -8.03 -11.12
CA VAL A 89 -11.27 -6.89 -10.24
C VAL A 89 -10.04 -6.70 -9.35
N LEU A 90 -9.55 -5.47 -9.22
CA LEU A 90 -8.49 -5.17 -8.26
C LEU A 90 -9.09 -4.77 -6.91
N GLY A 91 -8.54 -5.33 -5.84
CA GLY A 91 -8.87 -5.02 -4.44
C GLY A 91 -7.65 -4.58 -3.65
N LEU A 92 -7.89 -4.03 -2.46
CA LEU A 92 -6.84 -3.67 -1.51
C LEU A 92 -6.90 -4.62 -0.31
N GLN A 93 -5.74 -5.07 0.16
CA GLN A 93 -5.63 -5.89 1.36
C GLN A 93 -4.56 -5.33 2.30
N ALA A 94 -4.96 -4.94 3.50
CA ALA A 94 -4.04 -4.46 4.53
C ALA A 94 -3.62 -5.58 5.49
N ARG A 95 -2.36 -5.56 5.92
CA ARG A 95 -1.81 -6.44 6.96
C ARG A 95 -0.67 -5.77 7.72
N TYR A 96 -0.37 -6.27 8.92
CA TYR A 96 0.88 -5.92 9.60
C TYR A 96 2.05 -6.63 8.94
N TYR A 97 3.12 -5.89 8.60
CA TYR A 97 4.24 -6.40 7.81
C TYR A 97 4.94 -7.58 8.50
N ASN A 98 5.30 -7.42 9.78
CA ASN A 98 6.08 -8.38 10.57
C ASN A 98 5.22 -9.34 11.43
N SER A 99 3.94 -9.49 11.11
CA SER A 99 3.06 -10.38 11.89
C SER A 99 3.22 -11.84 11.47
N ASN A 100 3.52 -12.72 12.44
CA ASN A 100 3.52 -14.19 12.26
C ASN A 100 2.67 -14.86 13.37
N PRO A 101 1.53 -15.50 13.04
CA PRO A 101 0.94 -15.63 11.70
C PRO A 101 0.51 -14.28 11.13
N GLU A 102 0.30 -14.22 9.81
CA GLU A 102 -0.16 -12.99 9.14
C GLU A 102 -1.44 -12.44 9.78
N GLN A 103 -1.40 -11.18 10.17
CA GLN A 103 -2.52 -10.46 10.75
C GLN A 103 -3.07 -9.45 9.74
N TYR A 104 -4.21 -9.80 9.17
CA TYR A 104 -4.95 -8.94 8.25
C TYR A 104 -5.73 -7.87 8.98
N ILE A 105 -5.80 -6.69 8.36
CA ILE A 105 -6.47 -5.52 8.90
C ILE A 105 -7.67 -5.22 8.01
N GLU A 106 -8.85 -5.12 8.63
CA GLU A 106 -10.05 -4.67 7.94
C GLU A 106 -9.88 -3.24 7.42
N LEU A 107 -10.10 -3.06 6.11
CA LEU A 107 -10.16 -1.76 5.44
C LEU A 107 -11.59 -1.22 5.50
N VAL A 108 -11.76 -0.07 6.14
CA VAL A 108 -13.04 0.64 6.22
C VAL A 108 -13.02 1.79 5.21
N TYR A 109 -13.88 1.72 4.20
CA TYR A 109 -13.97 2.74 3.16
C TYR A 109 -14.88 3.89 3.57
N GLN A 110 -14.32 5.07 3.80
CA GLN A 110 -15.10 6.28 4.05
C GLN A 110 -15.85 6.70 2.79
N GLU A 111 -17.13 7.00 2.97
CA GLU A 111 -17.96 7.63 1.93
C GLU A 111 -17.51 9.07 1.71
N ASN A 112 -17.66 9.57 0.48
CA ASN A 112 -17.44 10.98 0.20
C ASN A 112 -18.59 11.77 0.85
N THR A 113 -18.39 12.29 2.05
CA THR A 113 -19.21 13.39 2.58
C THR A 113 -18.74 14.71 2.02
#